data_AF-W0E3C5-F1
#
_entry.id   AF-W0E3C5-F1
#
_cell.length_a   1.000
_cell.length_b   1.000
_cell.length_c   1.000
_cell.angle_alpha   90.00
_cell.angle_beta   90.00
_cell.angle_gamma   90.00
#
_symmetry.space_group_name_H-M   'P 1'
#
loop_
_entity.id
_entity.type
_entity.pdbx_description
1 polymer ?
#
loop_
_entity_poly.entity_id
_entity_poly.type
_entity_poly.pdbx_seq_one_letter_code
_entity_poly.pdbx_strand_id
1 'polypeptide(L)'
;MEHRPHIRTAIPKRRYRLDGCEATLLGEIDSDDPHPYRFILAFVPAGQGEPSLYVCAEHGGEGDRLRVVSALLDEVMAEGLVWDGPDAFAEQALTLGRQVLGLRGGEARRLL
;
A
#
# COMPACT_ATOMS: atom_id res chain seq x y z
N MET A 1 -6.45 10.46 9.30
CA MET A 1 -7.10 9.43 8.47
C MET A 1 -7.73 8.40 9.40
N GLU A 2 -9.03 8.14 9.24
CA GLU A 2 -9.83 7.38 10.21
C GLU A 2 -9.55 5.87 10.16
N HIS A 3 -9.55 5.26 8.97
CA HIS A 3 -9.41 3.81 8.79
C HIS A 3 -7.98 3.35 8.46
N ARG A 4 -6.96 4.09 8.95
CA ARG A 4 -5.57 3.69 8.70
C ARG A 4 -5.28 2.29 9.28
N PRO A 5 -4.48 1.44 8.62
CA PRO A 5 -4.16 0.11 9.14
C PRO A 5 -3.50 0.18 10.54
N HIS A 6 -3.98 -0.64 11.48
CA HIS A 6 -3.43 -0.78 12.83
C HIS A 6 -2.33 -1.85 12.84
N ILE A 7 -1.15 -1.47 12.36
CA ILE A 7 0.02 -2.35 12.25
C ILE A 7 0.74 -2.41 13.61
N ARG A 8 0.85 -3.61 14.20
CA ARG A 8 1.67 -3.88 15.39
C ARG A 8 3.14 -4.06 15.00
N THR A 9 3.39 -4.93 14.02
CA THR A 9 4.73 -5.14 13.46
C THR A 9 4.66 -5.40 11.96
N ALA A 10 5.71 -5.08 11.22
CA ALA A 10 5.85 -5.42 9.81
C ALA A 10 7.31 -5.39 9.37
N ILE A 11 7.64 -6.15 8.33
CA ILE A 11 8.97 -6.14 7.72
C ILE A 11 8.95 -5.30 6.43
N PRO A 12 9.74 -4.21 6.35
CA PRO A 12 9.94 -3.48 5.11
C PRO A 12 10.59 -4.38 4.06
N LYS A 13 9.90 -4.61 2.94
CA LYS A 13 10.37 -5.46 1.84
C LYS A 13 11.04 -4.66 0.74
N ARG A 14 10.50 -3.48 0.44
CA ARG A 14 10.93 -2.59 -0.65
C ARG A 14 10.69 -1.14 -0.26
N ARG A 15 11.44 -0.24 -0.87
CA ARG A 15 11.22 1.20 -0.80
C ARG A 15 11.27 1.81 -2.19
N TYR A 16 10.39 2.77 -2.43
CA TYR A 16 10.29 3.47 -3.70
C TYR A 16 10.29 4.98 -3.45
N ARG A 17 10.92 5.71 -4.37
CA ARG A 17 10.81 7.15 -4.47
C ARG A 17 9.96 7.51 -5.68
N LEU A 18 8.96 8.34 -5.44
CA LEU A 18 8.10 8.97 -6.44
C LEU A 18 8.29 10.49 -6.35
N ASP A 19 7.83 11.21 -7.36
CA ASP A 19 7.87 12.67 -7.32
C ASP A 19 7.01 13.19 -6.16
N GLY A 20 7.66 13.78 -5.15
CA GLY A 20 7.00 14.34 -3.97
C GLY A 20 6.52 13.33 -2.93
N CYS A 21 6.84 12.04 -3.06
CA CYS A 21 6.39 11.00 -2.13
C CYS A 21 7.40 9.84 -2.04
N GLU A 22 7.52 9.23 -0.87
CA GLU A 22 8.16 7.91 -0.73
C GLU A 22 7.10 6.86 -0.46
N ALA A 23 7.32 5.63 -0.93
CA ALA A 23 6.45 4.50 -0.66
C ALA A 23 7.25 3.33 -0.06
N THR A 24 6.75 2.74 1.01
CA THR A 24 7.36 1.56 1.65
C THR A 24 6.44 0.38 1.54
N LEU A 25 6.92 -0.70 0.93
CA LEU A 25 6.23 -1.98 0.89
C LEU A 25 6.51 -2.74 2.18
N LEU A 26 5.45 -3.14 2.87
CA LEU A 26 5.46 -3.91 4.08
C LEU A 26 4.93 -5.32 3.77
N GLY A 27 5.54 -6.32 4.38
CA GLY A 27 5.06 -7.71 4.40
C GLY A 27 5.40 -8.34 5.75
N GLU A 28 4.99 -9.59 5.98
CA GLU A 28 5.03 -10.20 7.33
C GLU A 28 4.38 -9.25 8.36
N ILE A 29 3.15 -8.86 8.07
CA ILE A 29 2.44 -7.83 8.82
C ILE A 29 1.64 -8.51 9.93
N ASP A 30 1.85 -8.02 11.14
CA ASP A 30 1.01 -8.31 12.29
C ASP A 30 0.15 -7.09 12.60
N SER A 31 -1.16 -7.28 12.70
CA SER A 31 -2.14 -6.22 12.84
C SER A 31 -3.31 -6.68 13.70
N ASP A 32 -3.97 -5.73 14.37
CA ASP A 32 -5.21 -5.97 15.12
C ASP A 32 -6.47 -5.72 14.26
N ASP A 33 -6.31 -5.41 12.98
CA ASP A 33 -7.44 -5.17 12.08
C ASP A 33 -8.20 -6.47 11.77
N PRO A 34 -9.51 -6.38 11.45
CA PRO A 34 -10.35 -7.57 11.22
C PRO A 34 -9.90 -8.45 10.05
N HIS A 35 -9.19 -7.88 9.07
CA HIS A 35 -8.68 -8.60 7.92
C HIS A 35 -7.15 -8.59 7.95
N PRO A 36 -6.50 -9.76 7.96
CA PRO A 36 -5.05 -9.81 7.98
C PRO A 36 -4.50 -9.32 6.63
N TYR A 37 -3.35 -8.62 6.68
CA TYR A 37 -2.72 -8.08 5.48
C TYR A 37 -1.64 -9.02 4.96
N ARG A 38 -1.68 -9.35 3.67
CA ARG A 38 -0.54 -9.97 3.00
C ARG A 38 0.56 -8.93 2.75
N PHE A 39 0.17 -7.78 2.18
CA PHE A 39 1.07 -6.68 1.87
C PHE A 39 0.37 -5.34 2.09
N ILE A 40 1.17 -4.32 2.44
CA ILE A 40 0.73 -2.93 2.49
C ILE A 40 1.78 -2.09 1.78
N LEU A 41 1.37 -1.22 0.87
CA LEU A 41 2.21 -0.14 0.34
C LEU A 41 1.76 1.18 0.98
N ALA A 42 2.60 1.73 1.85
CA ALA A 42 2.34 2.98 2.56
C ALA A 42 3.05 4.14 1.86
N PHE A 43 2.29 5.18 1.50
CA PHE A 43 2.78 6.37 0.81
C PHE A 43 2.91 7.54 1.79
N VAL A 44 4.11 8.07 1.92
CA VAL A 44 4.46 9.20 2.78
C VAL A 44 4.85 10.39 1.91
N PRO A 45 4.07 11.49 1.92
CA PRO A 45 4.44 12.71 1.22
C PRO A 45 5.78 13.26 1.70
N ALA A 46 6.54 13.89 0.81
CA ALA A 46 7.84 14.46 1.14
C ALA A 46 7.72 15.47 2.29
N GLY A 47 8.59 15.33 3.30
CA GLY A 47 8.60 16.19 4.49
C GLY A 47 7.53 15.83 5.53
N GLN A 48 6.73 14.80 5.32
CA GLN A 48 5.80 14.28 6.33
C GLN A 48 6.39 13.06 7.06
N GLY A 49 5.96 12.86 8.31
CA GLY A 49 6.36 11.74 9.15
C GLY A 49 5.39 10.55 9.13
N GLU A 50 4.19 10.73 8.57
CA GLU A 50 3.13 9.72 8.57
C GLU A 50 2.59 9.48 7.14
N PRO A 51 2.11 8.26 6.83
CA PRO A 51 1.48 7.98 5.54
C PRO A 51 0.15 8.71 5.34
N SER A 52 -0.06 9.22 4.13
CA SER A 52 -1.34 9.83 3.71
C SER A 52 -2.24 8.89 2.91
N LEU A 53 -1.67 7.79 2.42
CA LEU A 53 -2.33 6.78 1.61
C LEU A 53 -1.74 5.40 1.91
N TYR A 54 -2.61 4.41 2.01
CA TYR A 54 -2.27 3.00 2.03
C TYR A 54 -2.97 2.29 0.88
N VAL A 55 -2.24 1.40 0.23
CA VAL A 55 -2.82 0.37 -0.64
C VAL A 55 -2.56 -0.97 0.04
N CYS A 56 -3.60 -1.74 0.27
CA CYS A 56 -3.59 -2.94 1.10
C CYS A 56 -4.02 -4.16 0.29
N ALA A 57 -3.24 -5.24 0.38
CA ALA A 57 -3.70 -6.58 0.04
C ALA A 57 -4.21 -7.25 1.32
N GLU A 58 -5.52 -7.22 1.53
CA GLU A 58 -6.20 -7.93 2.62
C GLU A 58 -6.42 -9.38 2.22
N HIS A 59 -6.10 -10.33 3.10
CA HIS A 59 -6.37 -11.73 2.83
C HIS A 59 -7.89 -11.99 2.84
N GLY A 60 -8.38 -12.66 1.79
CA GLY A 60 -9.77 -13.07 1.65
C GLY A 60 -9.90 -14.56 1.36
N GLY A 61 -11.12 -15.08 1.48
CA GLY A 61 -11.38 -16.53 1.36
C GLY A 61 -11.03 -17.10 -0.03
N GLU A 62 -11.47 -16.46 -1.10
CA GLU A 62 -11.24 -16.91 -2.49
C GLU A 62 -10.06 -16.19 -3.17
N GLY A 63 -9.28 -15.43 -2.40
CA GLY A 63 -8.18 -14.58 -2.88
C GLY A 63 -8.11 -13.28 -2.11
N ASP A 64 -7.04 -12.53 -2.33
CA ASP A 64 -6.83 -11.26 -1.63
C ASP A 64 -7.71 -10.15 -2.22
N ARG A 65 -8.05 -9.17 -1.38
CA ARG A 65 -8.74 -7.93 -1.77
C ARG A 65 -7.76 -6.77 -1.81
N LEU A 66 -7.82 -5.97 -2.87
CA LEU A 66 -7.06 -4.74 -3.00
C LEU A 66 -7.89 -3.57 -2.49
N ARG A 67 -7.51 -3.02 -1.35
CA ARG A 67 -8.18 -1.87 -0.73
C ARG A 67 -7.30 -0.63 -0.77
N VAL A 68 -7.91 0.52 -0.97
CA VAL A 68 -7.27 1.83 -0.87
C VAL A 68 -7.81 2.57 0.32
N VAL A 69 -6.91 3.08 1.17
CA VAL A 69 -7.27 3.88 2.34
C VAL A 69 -6.49 5.20 2.32
N SER A 70 -7.21 6.31 2.31
CA SER A 70 -6.70 7.68 2.40
C SER A 70 -7.64 8.53 3.26
N ALA A 71 -7.34 9.82 3.41
CA ALA A 71 -8.28 10.75 4.04
C ALA A 71 -9.58 10.97 3.25
N LEU A 72 -9.59 10.66 1.95
CA LEU A 72 -10.72 10.94 1.03
C LEU A 72 -11.39 9.68 0.49
N LEU A 73 -10.76 8.52 0.64
CA LEU A 73 -11.13 7.29 -0.04
C LEU A 73 -10.86 6.10 0.87
N ASP A 74 -11.84 5.25 1.05
CA ASP A 74 -11.72 3.97 1.74
C ASP A 74 -12.58 2.94 1.01
N GLU A 75 -11.97 2.23 0.06
CA GLU A 75 -12.71 1.41 -0.89
C GLU A 75 -11.91 0.19 -1.35
N VAL A 76 -12.63 -0.93 -1.53
CA VAL A 76 -12.09 -2.16 -2.14
C VAL A 76 -12.18 -2.01 -3.65
N MET A 77 -11.02 -1.96 -4.30
CA MET A 77 -10.88 -1.74 -5.74
C MET A 77 -10.96 -3.03 -6.55
N ALA A 78 -10.60 -4.17 -5.94
CA ALA A 78 -10.63 -5.48 -6.57
C ALA A 78 -10.63 -6.59 -5.52
N GLU A 79 -11.10 -7.78 -5.89
CA GLU A 79 -11.18 -8.97 -5.05
C GLU A 79 -10.73 -10.22 -5.84
N GLY A 80 -10.45 -11.33 -5.15
CA GLY A 80 -10.05 -12.59 -5.77
C GLY A 80 -8.65 -12.55 -6.38
N LEU A 81 -7.77 -11.68 -5.89
CA LEU A 81 -6.43 -11.50 -6.42
C LEU A 81 -5.46 -12.54 -5.87
N VAL A 82 -4.52 -12.95 -6.73
CA VAL A 82 -3.40 -13.82 -6.36
C VAL A 82 -2.12 -13.08 -6.71
N TRP A 83 -1.22 -12.95 -5.73
CA TRP A 83 0.04 -12.26 -5.90
C TRP A 83 1.20 -13.25 -6.02
N ASP A 84 1.95 -13.17 -7.12
CA ASP A 84 3.17 -13.97 -7.34
C ASP A 84 4.37 -13.49 -6.51
N GLY A 85 4.14 -12.53 -5.60
CA GLY A 85 5.15 -12.03 -4.69
C GLY A 85 4.97 -10.55 -4.35
N PRO A 86 5.89 -10.00 -3.54
CA PRO A 86 5.84 -8.60 -3.12
C PRO A 86 5.97 -7.62 -4.29
N ASP A 87 6.78 -7.94 -5.29
CA ASP A 87 7.05 -7.05 -6.42
C ASP A 87 5.81 -6.94 -7.35
N ALA A 88 5.07 -8.04 -7.58
CA ALA A 88 3.82 -8.04 -8.35
C ALA A 88 2.74 -7.16 -7.70
N PHE A 89 2.58 -7.25 -6.38
CA PHE A 89 1.69 -6.36 -5.64
C PHE A 89 2.15 -4.90 -5.72
N ALA A 90 3.45 -4.65 -5.55
CA ALA A 90 3.98 -3.30 -5.54
C ALA A 90 3.76 -2.56 -6.86
N GLU A 91 3.90 -3.23 -8.00
CA GLU A 91 3.64 -2.63 -9.32
C GLU A 91 2.20 -2.12 -9.45
N GLN A 92 1.22 -2.94 -9.08
CA GLN A 92 -0.19 -2.55 -9.11
C GLN A 92 -0.48 -1.46 -8.08
N ALA A 93 0.04 -1.58 -6.85
CA ALA A 93 -0.18 -0.62 -5.78
C ALA A 93 0.47 0.75 -6.07
N LEU A 94 1.65 0.79 -6.70
CA LEU A 94 2.31 2.03 -7.14
C LEU A 94 1.49 2.72 -8.23
N THR A 95 0.96 1.96 -9.19
CA THR A 95 0.11 2.49 -10.25
C THR A 95 -1.14 3.16 -9.67
N LEU A 96 -1.85 2.44 -8.79
CA LEU A 96 -3.05 2.94 -8.14
C LEU A 96 -2.77 4.14 -7.23
N GLY A 97 -1.71 4.08 -6.42
CA GLY A 97 -1.35 5.17 -5.52
C GLY A 97 -0.98 6.45 -6.25
N ARG A 98 -0.29 6.36 -7.40
CA ARG A 98 -0.03 7.53 -8.26
C ARG A 98 -1.31 8.17 -8.78
N GLN A 99 -2.28 7.35 -9.20
CA GLN A 99 -3.58 7.85 -9.67
C GLN A 99 -4.34 8.56 -8.56
N VAL A 100 -4.43 7.94 -7.38
CA VAL A 100 -5.14 8.51 -6.21
C VAL A 100 -4.49 9.81 -5.72
N LEU A 101 -3.16 9.87 -5.70
CA LEU A 101 -2.42 11.06 -5.29
C LEU A 101 -2.29 12.13 -6.40
N GLY A 102 -2.81 11.86 -7.60
CA GLY A 102 -2.70 12.79 -8.73
C GLY A 102 -1.26 13.04 -9.21
N LEU A 103 -0.35 12.10 -8.94
CA LEU A 103 1.06 12.23 -9.29
C LEU A 103 1.24 12.01 -10.80
N ARG A 104 1.59 13.09 -11.52
CA ARG A 104 1.85 13.07 -12.98
C ARG A 104 3.31 12.78 -13.36
N GLY A 105 4.12 12.48 -12.36
CA GLY A 105 5.58 12.35 -12.44
C GLY A 105 6.12 11.07 -13.08
N GLY A 106 7.44 10.90 -13.03
CA GLY A 106 8.20 9.77 -13.61
C GLY A 106 7.93 8.39 -12.98
N GLU A 107 8.60 7.36 -13.48
CA GLU A 107 8.51 6.00 -12.92
C GLU A 107 9.01 5.95 -11.47
N ALA A 108 8.36 5.12 -10.64
CA ALA A 108 8.77 4.92 -9.26
C ALA A 108 10.16 4.28 -9.22
N ARG A 109 11.12 4.97 -8.58
CA ARG A 109 12.49 4.45 -8.46
C ARG A 109 12.62 3.60 -7.21
N ARG A 110 12.97 2.33 -7.38
CA ARG A 110 13.27 1.42 -6.26
C ARG A 110 14.58 1.83 -5.57
N LEU A 111 14.56 1.82 -4.23
CA LEU A 111 15.67 2.22 -3.36
C LEU A 111 16.30 1.03 -2.60
N LEU A 112 15.53 -0.05 -2.40
CA LEU A 112 15.91 -1.32 -1.74
C LEU A 112 15.18 -2.47 -2.42
#